data_AF-A0A5C4IMM9-F1
#
_entry.id   AF-A0A5C4IMM9-F1
#
_cell.length_a   1.000
_cell.length_b   1.000
_cell.length_c   1.000
_cell.angle_alpha   90.00
_cell.angle_beta   90.00
_cell.angle_gamma   90.00
#
_symmetry.space_group_name_H-M   'P 1'
#
loop_
_entity.id
_entity.type
_entity.pdbx_description
1 polymer ?
#
loop_
_entity_poly.entity_id
_entity_poly.type
_entity_poly.pdbx_seq_one_letter_code
_entity_poly.pdbx_strand_id
1 'polypeptide(L)'
;MAALPLVAQNRPTSLGWTVPAFLSSAEDLKEKGNRLLERTWPPPISETYTVDGVTYRRHDPPVHKKSNTRARIWAEVVDAETGSRPPVPVGKRADVTSVEADSFWGWAVASTLKETGVRIEELLELTQLSLRHYVAPTTNTIVPLLHIVPSKTDQERLIPMSPELVKILVEVQRRARGIGQSVPLSTRFDPNDKTFSERLPHLFARLVGPTQNVLSNHYVRKLLIGIASHAGLSDGGMPVTFTPHDFRRLFVTELVGSNLPLHIVSTLLGHLDLETTRGYTAVFPEHVIQAHHAFIERRRQSRPGHELRAASSDEWQEFEQHFLLRRVALGTCHRPYATPCVHEHACVKCRFLQVDPAQAGRVEDMTANAEARLDEARQHQWLGEVKALEENLVHLRRRRDEMTGSPGPVRVNGGQA
;
A
#
# COMPACT_ATOMS: atom_id res chain seq x y z
N MET A 1 -13.63 -33.94 -25.27
CA MET A 1 -12.75 -33.07 -24.47
C MET A 1 -12.57 -31.76 -25.21
N ALA A 2 -13.44 -30.78 -24.95
CA ALA A 2 -13.31 -29.43 -25.49
C ALA A 2 -12.87 -28.52 -24.33
N ALA A 3 -11.65 -27.99 -24.43
CA ALA A 3 -11.11 -27.05 -23.47
C ALA A 3 -11.90 -25.72 -23.57
N LEU A 4 -12.59 -25.37 -22.48
CA LEU A 4 -13.18 -24.06 -22.28
C LEU A 4 -12.05 -23.04 -22.11
N PRO A 5 -12.02 -21.94 -22.89
CA PRO A 5 -11.02 -20.89 -22.68
C PRO A 5 -11.34 -20.15 -21.37
N LEU A 6 -10.34 -20.09 -20.48
CA LEU A 6 -10.30 -19.21 -19.32
C LEU A 6 -10.36 -17.76 -19.80
N VAL A 7 -11.57 -17.20 -19.88
CA VAL A 7 -11.78 -15.76 -19.96
C VAL A 7 -11.47 -15.20 -18.57
N ALA A 8 -10.19 -14.92 -18.33
CA ALA A 8 -9.78 -14.01 -17.27
C ALA A 8 -10.39 -12.65 -17.62
N GLN A 9 -11.48 -12.29 -16.95
CA GLN A 9 -12.10 -10.98 -17.08
C GLN A 9 -11.11 -9.93 -16.58
N ASN A 10 -10.38 -9.32 -17.52
CA ASN A 10 -9.75 -8.02 -17.32
C ASN A 10 -10.88 -6.98 -17.11
N ARG A 11 -11.46 -6.96 -15.90
CA ARG A 11 -12.27 -5.83 -15.45
C ARG A 11 -11.29 -4.68 -15.18
N PRO A 12 -11.36 -3.59 -15.96
CA PRO A 12 -10.42 -2.50 -15.81
C PRO A 12 -10.44 -1.98 -14.38
N THR A 13 -9.29 -1.44 -13.96
CA THR A 13 -9.07 -0.60 -12.78
C THR A 13 -9.98 0.65 -12.74
N SER A 14 -10.95 0.77 -13.66
CA SER A 14 -11.85 1.91 -13.90
C SER A 14 -12.99 2.04 -12.89
N LEU A 15 -13.19 1.09 -11.96
CA LEU A 15 -14.28 1.23 -10.97
C LEU A 15 -14.00 2.31 -9.92
N GLY A 16 -12.76 2.76 -9.74
CA GLY A 16 -12.37 3.69 -8.67
C GLY A 16 -13.21 4.98 -8.62
N TRP A 17 -13.52 5.57 -9.78
CA TRP A 17 -14.34 6.80 -9.83
C TRP A 17 -15.82 6.56 -9.52
N THR A 18 -16.31 5.33 -9.67
CA THR A 18 -17.71 4.97 -9.40
C THR A 18 -18.01 4.68 -7.93
N VAL A 19 -16.98 4.43 -7.10
CA VAL A 19 -17.13 4.06 -5.69
C VAL A 19 -17.79 5.15 -4.85
N PRO A 20 -17.39 6.44 -4.94
CA PRO A 20 -18.05 7.49 -4.17
C PRO A 20 -19.54 7.59 -4.51
N ALA A 21 -19.88 7.51 -5.80
CA ALA A 21 -21.28 7.50 -6.25
C ALA A 21 -22.04 6.26 -5.76
N PHE A 22 -21.41 5.08 -5.75
CA PHE A 22 -22.00 3.86 -5.19
C PHE A 22 -22.26 3.99 -3.68
N LEU A 23 -21.30 4.48 -2.91
CA LEU A 23 -21.43 4.62 -1.46
C LEU A 23 -22.45 5.69 -1.08
N SER A 24 -22.45 6.83 -1.77
CA SER A 24 -23.50 7.85 -1.63
C SER A 24 -24.87 7.28 -1.95
N SER A 25 -25.00 6.46 -2.99
CA SER A 25 -26.25 5.78 -3.31
C SER A 25 -26.69 4.78 -2.24
N ALA A 26 -25.75 4.08 -1.60
CA ALA A 26 -26.05 3.18 -0.49
C ALA A 26 -26.57 3.93 0.74
N GLU A 27 -25.97 5.08 1.06
CA GLU A 27 -26.40 5.95 2.14
C GLU A 27 -27.78 6.58 1.85
N ASP A 28 -27.99 7.10 0.65
CA ASP A 28 -29.28 7.61 0.18
C ASP A 28 -30.38 6.54 0.31
N LEU A 29 -30.09 5.29 -0.09
CA LEU A 29 -31.04 4.18 0.02
C LEU A 29 -31.37 3.85 1.47
N LYS A 30 -30.37 3.87 2.37
CA LYS A 30 -30.57 3.69 3.82
C LYS A 30 -31.49 4.77 4.37
N GLU A 31 -31.24 6.03 4.05
CA GLU A 31 -32.06 7.15 4.52
C GLU A 31 -33.49 7.09 3.98
N LYS A 32 -33.65 6.85 2.66
CA LYS A 32 -34.96 6.70 2.01
C LYS A 32 -35.73 5.51 2.60
N GLY A 33 -35.06 4.38 2.81
CA GLY A 33 -35.67 3.19 3.41
C GLY A 33 -36.18 3.46 4.82
N ASN A 34 -35.35 4.11 5.66
CA ASN A 34 -35.75 4.48 7.02
C ASN A 34 -36.93 5.47 7.02
N ARG A 35 -36.84 6.53 6.21
CA ARG A 35 -37.90 7.53 6.07
C ARG A 35 -39.22 6.90 5.59
N LEU A 36 -39.17 5.99 4.62
CA LEU A 36 -40.34 5.27 4.15
C LEU A 36 -40.97 4.46 5.27
N LEU A 37 -40.18 3.72 6.05
CA LEU A 37 -40.68 2.95 7.20
C LEU A 37 -41.30 3.84 8.27
N GLU A 38 -40.61 4.89 8.68
CA GLU A 38 -41.07 5.87 9.68
C GLU A 38 -42.35 6.58 9.28
N ARG A 39 -42.55 6.85 7.98
CA ARG A 39 -43.78 7.47 7.46
C ARG A 39 -44.91 6.48 7.23
N THR A 40 -44.60 5.20 7.02
CA THR A 40 -45.61 4.15 6.83
C THR A 40 -46.18 3.63 8.16
N TRP A 41 -45.38 3.63 9.24
CA TRP A 41 -45.80 3.08 10.53
C TRP A 41 -46.98 3.84 11.20
N PRO A 42 -47.03 5.19 11.23
CA PRO A 42 -48.07 5.93 11.95
C PRO A 42 -49.47 5.90 11.32
N PRO A 43 -49.67 6.11 10.00
CA PRO A 43 -51.01 6.23 9.42
C PRO A 43 -51.87 4.97 9.62
N PRO A 44 -53.17 5.07 9.90
CA PRO A 44 -54.11 3.96 9.86
C PRO A 44 -54.05 3.09 8.59
N ILE A 45 -54.54 1.86 8.68
CA ILE A 45 -54.66 0.96 7.52
C ILE A 45 -55.59 1.60 6.49
N SER A 46 -55.24 1.48 5.20
CA SER A 46 -55.92 2.07 4.05
C SER A 46 -55.77 3.59 3.91
N GLU A 47 -55.09 4.26 4.84
CA GLU A 47 -54.79 5.68 4.70
C GLU A 47 -53.66 5.92 3.70
N THR A 48 -53.80 7.00 2.93
CA THR A 48 -52.81 7.42 1.95
C THR A 48 -51.84 8.44 2.53
N TYR A 49 -50.56 8.32 2.20
CA TYR A 49 -49.51 9.23 2.60
C TYR A 49 -48.45 9.33 1.50
N THR A 50 -47.71 10.44 1.46
CA THR A 50 -46.71 10.68 0.42
C THR A 50 -45.30 10.73 1.02
N VAL A 51 -44.35 10.05 0.38
CA VAL A 51 -42.93 10.04 0.74
C VAL A 51 -42.11 10.16 -0.52
N ASP A 52 -41.20 11.13 -0.57
CA ASP A 52 -40.26 11.35 -1.68
C ASP A 52 -40.94 11.35 -3.07
N GLY A 53 -42.08 12.05 -3.20
CA GLY A 53 -42.83 12.14 -4.46
C GLY A 53 -43.57 10.86 -4.88
N VAL A 54 -43.75 9.91 -3.95
CA VAL A 54 -44.54 8.69 -4.17
C VAL A 54 -45.68 8.63 -3.17
N THR A 55 -46.90 8.44 -3.65
CA THR A 55 -48.10 8.28 -2.82
C THR A 55 -48.34 6.80 -2.56
N TYR A 56 -48.35 6.45 -1.29
CA TYR A 56 -48.58 5.11 -0.78
C TYR A 56 -49.92 5.03 -0.08
N ARG A 57 -50.52 3.84 -0.05
CA ARG A 57 -51.64 3.50 0.81
C ARG A 57 -51.18 2.41 1.77
N ARG A 58 -51.28 2.66 3.09
CA ARG A 58 -50.91 1.64 4.07
C ARG A 58 -51.78 0.42 3.86
N HIS A 59 -51.16 -0.73 3.67
CA HIS A 59 -51.87 -1.97 3.40
C HIS A 59 -51.32 -3.03 4.33
N ASP A 60 -52.02 -3.34 5.42
CA ASP A 60 -51.67 -4.48 6.24
C ASP A 60 -52.82 -5.49 6.23
N PRO A 61 -52.60 -6.76 5.83
CA PRO A 61 -53.66 -7.76 5.82
C PRO A 61 -54.27 -7.93 7.23
N PRO A 62 -55.56 -8.33 7.31
CA PRO A 62 -56.23 -8.54 8.58
C PRO A 62 -55.52 -9.62 9.39
N VAL A 63 -55.39 -9.39 10.70
CA VAL A 63 -54.74 -10.34 11.60
C VAL A 63 -55.74 -11.46 11.93
N HIS A 64 -55.43 -12.70 11.54
CA HIS A 64 -56.33 -13.85 11.76
C HIS A 64 -56.50 -14.26 13.23
N LYS A 65 -55.57 -13.90 14.13
CA LYS A 65 -55.62 -14.18 15.58
C LYS A 65 -55.10 -12.98 16.39
N LYS A 66 -55.75 -12.63 17.50
CA LYS A 66 -55.32 -11.52 18.39
C LYS A 66 -53.89 -11.68 18.94
N SER A 67 -53.35 -12.90 18.99
CA SER A 67 -51.97 -13.20 19.43
C SER A 67 -50.91 -12.91 18.36
N ASN A 68 -51.29 -12.76 17.08
CA ASN A 68 -50.34 -12.50 16.02
C ASN A 68 -49.99 -11.01 16.00
N THR A 69 -48.83 -10.66 16.55
CA THR A 69 -48.24 -9.35 16.32
C THR A 69 -47.77 -9.24 14.87
N ARG A 70 -48.08 -8.10 14.22
CA ARG A 70 -47.63 -7.85 12.84
C ARG A 70 -46.13 -7.64 12.83
N ALA A 71 -45.40 -8.52 12.15
CA ALA A 71 -43.95 -8.45 12.04
C ALA A 71 -43.46 -7.65 10.81
N ARG A 72 -44.33 -7.46 9.81
CA ARG A 72 -44.03 -6.77 8.55
C ARG A 72 -45.10 -5.73 8.28
N ILE A 73 -44.66 -4.62 7.69
CA ILE A 73 -45.50 -3.50 7.30
C ILE A 73 -45.51 -3.43 5.80
N TRP A 74 -46.69 -3.28 5.24
CA TRP A 74 -46.89 -3.27 3.80
C TRP A 74 -47.58 -1.99 3.37
N ALA A 75 -47.26 -1.55 2.16
CA ALA A 75 -47.88 -0.40 1.53
C ALA A 75 -48.09 -0.66 0.05
N GLU A 76 -49.22 -0.21 -0.48
CA GLU A 76 -49.51 -0.20 -1.91
C GLU A 76 -49.01 1.12 -2.50
N VAL A 77 -48.30 1.06 -3.63
CA VAL A 77 -47.93 2.25 -4.39
C VAL A 77 -49.14 2.70 -5.19
N VAL A 78 -49.74 3.82 -4.81
CA VAL A 78 -50.97 4.34 -5.45
C VAL A 78 -50.64 5.22 -6.64
N ASP A 79 -49.64 6.09 -6.49
CA ASP A 79 -49.20 7.02 -7.53
C ASP A 79 -47.73 7.40 -7.33
N ALA A 80 -47.05 7.84 -8.38
CA ALA A 80 -45.67 8.29 -8.32
C ALA A 80 -45.43 9.46 -9.29
N GLU A 81 -44.88 10.56 -8.76
CA GLU A 81 -44.50 11.73 -9.54
C GLU A 81 -43.41 11.39 -10.57
N THR A 82 -43.37 12.15 -11.67
CA THR A 82 -42.37 11.97 -12.73
C THR A 82 -40.95 12.14 -12.19
N GLY A 83 -40.13 11.10 -12.31
CA GLY A 83 -38.75 11.07 -11.80
C GLY A 83 -38.60 10.38 -10.45
N SER A 84 -39.70 10.11 -9.73
CA SER A 84 -39.69 9.30 -8.52
C SER A 84 -39.42 7.83 -8.83
N ARG A 85 -38.76 7.12 -7.92
CA ARG A 85 -38.39 5.70 -8.06
C ARG A 85 -39.02 4.88 -6.93
N PRO A 86 -40.29 4.46 -7.05
CA PRO A 86 -40.92 3.64 -6.02
C PRO A 86 -40.25 2.26 -5.93
N PRO A 87 -40.27 1.59 -4.76
CA PRO A 87 -39.64 0.28 -4.58
C PRO A 87 -40.29 -0.83 -5.40
N VAL A 88 -41.57 -0.66 -5.77
CA VAL A 88 -42.33 -1.54 -6.66
C VAL A 88 -43.14 -0.68 -7.63
N PRO A 89 -43.57 -1.20 -8.80
CA PRO A 89 -44.42 -0.47 -9.73
C PRO A 89 -45.74 0.00 -9.10
N VAL A 90 -46.31 1.07 -9.65
CA VAL A 90 -47.64 1.58 -9.27
C VAL A 90 -48.69 0.46 -9.38
N GLY A 91 -49.59 0.39 -8.40
CA GLY A 91 -50.60 -0.67 -8.24
C GLY A 91 -50.08 -1.97 -7.60
N LYS A 92 -48.80 -2.03 -7.22
CA LYS A 92 -48.23 -3.17 -6.49
C LYS A 92 -48.02 -2.83 -5.01
N ARG A 93 -47.88 -3.89 -4.20
CA ARG A 93 -47.63 -3.81 -2.76
C ARG A 93 -46.16 -4.06 -2.49
N ALA A 94 -45.55 -3.19 -1.69
CA ALA A 94 -44.20 -3.34 -1.17
C ALA A 94 -44.23 -3.78 0.30
N ASP A 95 -43.35 -4.71 0.66
CA ASP A 95 -42.99 -4.96 2.06
C ASP A 95 -42.02 -3.86 2.48
N VAL A 96 -42.55 -2.81 3.12
CA VAL A 96 -41.77 -1.63 3.53
C VAL A 96 -40.71 -2.01 4.55
N THR A 97 -41.00 -2.97 5.43
CA THR A 97 -40.02 -3.51 6.38
C THR A 97 -38.86 -4.21 5.66
N SER A 98 -39.13 -4.93 4.58
CA SER A 98 -38.07 -5.56 3.78
C SER A 98 -37.28 -4.53 2.97
N VAL A 99 -37.93 -3.49 2.43
CA VAL A 99 -37.24 -2.41 1.70
C VAL A 99 -36.26 -1.70 2.62
N GLU A 100 -36.70 -1.29 3.81
CA GLU A 100 -35.82 -0.67 4.81
C GLU A 100 -34.67 -1.59 5.22
N ALA A 101 -34.96 -2.86 5.51
CA ALA A 101 -33.94 -3.82 5.90
C ALA A 101 -32.91 -4.06 4.77
N ASP A 102 -33.35 -4.22 3.52
CA ASP A 102 -32.46 -4.39 2.36
C ASP A 102 -31.57 -3.15 2.21
N SER A 103 -32.13 -1.93 2.34
CA SER A 103 -31.35 -0.68 2.31
C SER A 103 -30.31 -0.59 3.43
N PHE A 104 -30.70 -0.87 4.67
CA PHE A 104 -29.79 -0.82 5.83
C PHE A 104 -28.63 -1.82 5.67
N TRP A 105 -28.94 -3.08 5.36
CA TRP A 105 -27.91 -4.12 5.20
C TRP A 105 -27.04 -3.87 3.98
N GLY A 106 -27.60 -3.28 2.91
CA GLY A 106 -26.83 -2.89 1.74
C GLY A 106 -25.75 -1.87 2.08
N TRP A 107 -26.13 -0.78 2.75
CA TRP A 107 -25.18 0.22 3.26
C TRP A 107 -24.17 -0.39 4.24
N ALA A 108 -24.63 -1.13 5.25
CA ALA A 108 -23.76 -1.69 6.27
C ALA A 108 -22.67 -2.60 5.68
N VAL A 109 -23.06 -3.47 4.73
CA VAL A 109 -22.13 -4.37 4.04
C VAL A 109 -21.17 -3.59 3.16
N ALA A 110 -21.67 -2.68 2.31
CA ALA A 110 -20.84 -1.92 1.40
C ALA A 110 -19.80 -1.07 2.14
N SER A 111 -20.24 -0.33 3.17
CA SER A 111 -19.38 0.56 3.95
C SER A 111 -18.34 -0.23 4.75
N THR A 112 -18.71 -1.38 5.33
CA THR A 112 -17.74 -2.23 6.05
C THR A 112 -16.71 -2.85 5.10
N LEU A 113 -17.14 -3.32 3.91
CA LEU A 113 -16.23 -3.86 2.89
C LEU A 113 -15.26 -2.78 2.38
N LYS A 114 -15.74 -1.54 2.15
CA LYS A 114 -14.87 -0.41 1.82
C LYS A 114 -13.82 -0.22 2.91
N GLU A 115 -14.24 -0.02 4.15
CA GLU A 115 -13.34 0.41 5.24
C GLU A 115 -12.32 -0.66 5.67
N THR A 116 -12.53 -1.92 5.30
CA THR A 116 -11.69 -3.03 5.80
C THR A 116 -11.05 -3.89 4.72
N GLY A 117 -11.61 -3.91 3.50
CA GLY A 117 -11.19 -4.82 2.43
C GLY A 117 -11.32 -6.32 2.77
N VAL A 118 -12.10 -6.69 3.79
CA VAL A 118 -12.30 -8.10 4.19
C VAL A 118 -13.01 -8.89 3.08
N ARG A 119 -12.81 -10.21 3.07
CA ARG A 119 -13.57 -11.12 2.20
C ARG A 119 -15.02 -11.19 2.67
N ILE A 120 -15.92 -11.58 1.76
CA ILE A 120 -17.34 -11.72 2.11
C ILE A 120 -17.55 -12.77 3.21
N GLU A 121 -16.81 -13.88 3.17
CA GLU A 121 -16.91 -14.92 4.19
C GLU A 121 -16.48 -14.39 5.56
N GLU A 122 -15.37 -13.66 5.61
CA GLU A 122 -14.84 -13.02 6.82
C GLU A 122 -15.82 -11.98 7.39
N LEU A 123 -16.46 -11.17 6.53
CA LEU A 123 -17.50 -10.22 6.93
C LEU A 123 -18.67 -10.92 7.63
N LEU A 124 -19.13 -12.03 7.05
CA LEU A 124 -20.27 -12.80 7.56
C LEU A 124 -19.93 -13.59 8.83
N GLU A 125 -18.65 -13.80 9.12
CA GLU A 125 -18.15 -14.41 10.36
C GLU A 125 -17.90 -13.40 11.48
N LEU A 126 -18.04 -12.09 11.23
CA LEU A 126 -17.89 -11.09 12.26
C LEU A 126 -18.92 -11.28 13.37
N THR A 127 -18.44 -11.40 14.61
CA THR A 127 -19.27 -11.53 15.81
C THR A 127 -19.00 -10.37 16.76
N GLN A 128 -19.79 -10.26 17.83
CA GLN A 128 -19.50 -9.32 18.91
C GLN A 128 -18.10 -9.52 19.51
N LEU A 129 -17.53 -10.74 19.44
CA LEU A 129 -16.18 -11.06 19.93
C LEU A 129 -15.06 -10.57 18.99
N SER A 130 -15.42 -10.21 17.75
CA SER A 130 -14.51 -9.60 16.79
C SER A 130 -14.19 -8.14 17.15
N LEU A 131 -15.02 -7.48 17.97
CA LEU A 131 -14.79 -6.10 18.40
C LEU A 131 -13.84 -6.10 19.61
N ARG A 132 -12.60 -5.68 19.39
CA ARG A 132 -11.55 -5.63 20.42
C ARG A 132 -11.05 -4.20 20.60
N HIS A 133 -10.33 -3.96 21.67
CA HIS A 133 -9.62 -2.71 21.87
C HIS A 133 -8.22 -3.01 22.40
N TYR A 134 -7.28 -2.15 22.05
CA TYR A 134 -5.93 -2.12 22.58
C TYR A 134 -5.72 -0.79 23.30
N VAL A 135 -5.15 -0.82 24.49
CA VAL A 135 -4.78 0.39 25.23
C VAL A 135 -3.28 0.55 25.14
N ALA A 136 -2.82 1.61 24.48
CA ALA A 136 -1.40 1.90 24.37
C ALA A 136 -0.82 2.22 25.76
N PRO A 137 0.17 1.46 26.27
CA PRO A 137 0.69 1.63 27.63
C PRO A 137 1.31 3.01 27.90
N THR A 138 1.85 3.64 26.86
CA THR A 138 2.57 4.92 26.94
C THR A 138 1.65 6.14 26.94
N THR A 139 0.52 6.07 26.23
CA THR A 139 -0.39 7.22 26.04
C THR A 139 -1.77 7.00 26.64
N ASN A 140 -2.06 5.81 27.17
CA ASN A 140 -3.38 5.37 27.65
C ASN A 140 -4.50 5.57 26.61
N THR A 141 -4.14 5.59 25.32
CA THR A 141 -5.09 5.78 24.22
C THR A 141 -5.75 4.45 23.86
N ILE A 142 -7.08 4.45 23.79
CA ILE A 142 -7.86 3.28 23.36
C ILE A 142 -7.91 3.25 21.83
N VAL A 143 -7.34 2.20 21.25
CA VAL A 143 -7.37 1.91 19.82
C VAL A 143 -8.40 0.81 19.56
N PRO A 144 -9.52 1.10 18.89
CA PRO A 144 -10.49 0.08 18.51
C PRO A 144 -9.89 -0.82 17.42
N LEU A 145 -9.99 -2.14 17.61
CA LEU A 145 -9.48 -3.15 16.70
C LEU A 145 -10.59 -4.09 16.26
N LEU A 146 -10.64 -4.39 14.96
CA LEU A 146 -11.49 -5.42 14.39
C LEU A 146 -10.67 -6.70 14.21
N HIS A 147 -11.02 -7.74 14.98
CA HIS A 147 -10.41 -9.06 14.89
C HIS A 147 -11.09 -9.92 13.83
N ILE A 148 -10.32 -10.31 12.82
CA ILE A 148 -10.75 -11.22 11.77
C ILE A 148 -10.20 -12.61 12.06
N VAL A 149 -11.12 -13.56 12.27
CA VAL A 149 -10.82 -14.97 12.50
C VAL A 149 -10.28 -15.59 11.20
N PRO A 150 -9.36 -16.56 11.28
CA PRO A 150 -8.83 -17.27 10.14
C PRO A 150 -9.96 -17.88 9.31
N SER A 151 -9.94 -17.57 8.02
CA SER A 151 -10.74 -18.23 7.00
C SER A 151 -9.80 -19.05 6.11
N LYS A 152 -9.88 -18.89 4.79
CA LYS A 152 -9.12 -19.65 3.78
C LYS A 152 -7.59 -19.65 3.89
N THR A 153 -6.98 -18.71 4.63
CA THR A 153 -5.52 -18.54 4.72
C THR A 153 -4.93 -18.79 6.11
N ASP A 154 -5.73 -19.29 7.05
CA ASP A 154 -5.30 -19.74 8.39
C ASP A 154 -4.46 -18.72 9.20
N GLN A 155 -4.71 -17.43 9.01
CA GLN A 155 -4.10 -16.37 9.82
C GLN A 155 -5.15 -15.45 10.44
N GLU A 156 -5.08 -15.34 11.78
CA GLU A 156 -5.75 -14.28 12.55
C GLU A 156 -5.14 -12.91 12.21
N ARG A 157 -5.98 -11.88 12.15
CA ARG A 157 -5.49 -10.51 11.99
C ARG A 157 -6.34 -9.49 12.71
N LEU A 158 -5.70 -8.38 13.09
CA LEU A 158 -6.32 -7.24 13.73
C LEU A 158 -6.23 -6.03 12.79
N ILE A 159 -7.38 -5.43 12.49
CA ILE A 159 -7.49 -4.24 11.67
C ILE A 159 -7.81 -3.05 12.60
N PRO A 160 -6.94 -2.03 12.68
CA PRO A 160 -7.28 -0.77 13.35
C PRO A 160 -8.53 -0.14 12.73
N MET A 161 -9.53 0.18 13.55
CA MET A 161 -10.77 0.75 13.06
C MET A 161 -10.66 2.27 12.89
N SER A 162 -11.04 2.77 11.70
CA SER A 162 -11.29 4.19 11.49
C SER A 162 -12.49 4.67 12.33
N PRO A 163 -12.60 5.96 12.66
CA PRO A 163 -13.80 6.50 13.30
C PRO A 163 -15.09 6.17 12.53
N GLU A 164 -15.01 6.16 11.21
CA GLU A 164 -16.09 5.82 10.28
C GLU A 164 -16.50 4.35 10.45
N LEU A 165 -15.55 3.42 10.46
CA LEU A 165 -15.82 2.00 10.70
C LEU A 165 -16.44 1.76 12.07
N VAL A 166 -15.99 2.49 13.11
CA VAL A 166 -16.60 2.40 14.44
C VAL A 166 -18.08 2.81 14.40
N LYS A 167 -18.42 3.93 13.73
CA LYS A 167 -19.82 4.38 13.58
C LYS A 167 -20.67 3.31 12.90
N ILE A 168 -20.17 2.76 11.78
CA ILE A 168 -20.85 1.70 11.02
C ILE A 168 -21.11 0.47 11.90
N LEU A 169 -20.08 -0.04 12.57
CA LEU A 169 -20.20 -1.26 13.37
C LEU A 169 -21.06 -1.07 14.63
N VAL A 170 -21.11 0.13 15.20
CA VAL A 170 -22.05 0.46 16.29
C VAL A 170 -23.50 0.38 15.80
N GLU A 171 -23.80 0.91 14.61
CA GLU A 171 -25.13 0.80 14.02
C GLU A 171 -25.49 -0.66 13.69
N VAL A 172 -24.56 -1.42 13.12
CA VAL A 172 -24.73 -2.85 12.85
C VAL A 172 -25.00 -3.61 14.14
N GLN A 173 -24.22 -3.38 15.19
CA GLN A 173 -24.40 -4.04 16.48
C GLN A 173 -25.76 -3.69 17.10
N ARG A 174 -26.21 -2.43 17.00
CA ARG A 174 -27.54 -2.01 17.44
C ARG A 174 -28.64 -2.73 16.66
N ARG A 175 -28.52 -2.82 15.33
CA ARG A 175 -29.48 -3.56 14.49
C ARG A 175 -29.51 -5.05 14.82
N ALA A 176 -28.35 -5.67 14.96
CA ALA A 176 -28.22 -7.10 15.26
C ALA A 176 -28.81 -7.45 16.63
N ARG A 177 -28.60 -6.59 17.64
CA ARG A 177 -29.18 -6.71 18.97
C ARG A 177 -30.70 -6.47 18.98
N GLY A 178 -31.20 -5.58 18.13
CA GLY A 178 -32.59 -5.14 18.15
C GLY A 178 -32.96 -4.54 19.52
N ILE A 179 -34.09 -4.98 20.08
CA ILE A 179 -34.57 -4.56 21.41
C ILE A 179 -33.97 -5.37 22.57
N GLY A 180 -33.14 -6.37 22.28
CA GLY A 180 -32.53 -7.24 23.29
C GLY A 180 -31.40 -6.55 24.07
N GLN A 181 -30.93 -7.22 25.14
CA GLN A 181 -29.76 -6.78 25.91
C GLN A 181 -28.43 -7.20 25.25
N SER A 182 -28.43 -8.30 24.47
CA SER A 182 -27.27 -8.84 23.77
C SER A 182 -27.63 -9.23 22.33
N VAL A 183 -26.61 -9.39 21.48
CA VAL A 183 -26.81 -9.87 20.11
C VAL A 183 -27.27 -11.34 20.16
N PRO A 184 -28.43 -11.69 19.57
CA PRO A 184 -28.92 -13.07 19.57
C PRO A 184 -27.95 -14.01 18.85
N LEU A 185 -27.85 -15.24 19.37
CA LEU A 185 -27.02 -16.26 18.75
C LEU A 185 -27.62 -16.71 17.41
N SER A 186 -26.76 -16.86 16.41
CA SER A 186 -27.12 -17.31 15.06
C SER A 186 -26.09 -18.31 14.55
N THR A 187 -26.48 -19.06 13.52
CA THR A 187 -25.57 -19.99 12.83
C THR A 187 -25.29 -19.47 11.42
N ARG A 188 -24.07 -19.68 10.95
CA ARG A 188 -23.66 -19.44 9.57
C ARG A 188 -23.60 -20.76 8.83
N PHE A 189 -24.17 -20.82 7.63
CA PHE A 189 -23.93 -21.93 6.73
C PHE A 189 -22.67 -21.67 5.90
N ASP A 190 -21.69 -22.56 5.95
CA ASP A 190 -20.55 -22.53 5.05
C ASP A 190 -20.91 -23.27 3.74
N PRO A 191 -20.94 -22.59 2.58
CA PRO A 191 -21.29 -23.23 1.33
C PRO A 191 -20.21 -24.16 0.76
N ASN A 192 -18.94 -23.99 1.18
CA ASN A 192 -17.82 -24.82 0.73
C ASN A 192 -17.79 -26.13 1.51
N ASP A 193 -17.84 -26.04 2.84
CA ASP A 193 -17.79 -27.20 3.73
C ASP A 193 -19.17 -27.85 3.93
N LYS A 194 -20.24 -27.15 3.52
CA LYS A 194 -21.65 -27.57 3.66
C LYS A 194 -22.06 -27.86 5.09
N THR A 195 -21.46 -27.16 6.04
CA THR A 195 -21.70 -27.30 7.48
C THR A 195 -22.25 -26.01 8.06
N PHE A 196 -22.90 -26.12 9.23
CA PHE A 196 -23.29 -24.97 10.02
C PHE A 196 -22.23 -24.70 11.09
N SER A 197 -21.93 -23.43 11.31
CA SER A 197 -21.09 -22.97 12.40
C SER A 197 -21.75 -23.25 13.76
N GLU A 198 -20.95 -23.14 14.82
CA GLU A 198 -21.48 -22.98 16.17
C GLU A 198 -22.37 -21.74 16.29
N ARG A 199 -23.21 -21.72 17.32
CA ARG A 199 -24.12 -20.62 17.62
C ARG A 199 -23.34 -19.46 18.22
N LEU A 200 -23.13 -18.41 17.43
CA LEU A 200 -22.33 -17.24 17.82
C LEU A 200 -23.13 -15.93 17.65
N PRO A 201 -22.76 -14.86 18.38
CA PRO A 201 -23.42 -13.56 18.30
C PRO A 201 -22.95 -12.78 17.06
N HIS A 202 -23.33 -13.23 15.87
CA HIS A 202 -22.94 -12.61 14.59
C HIS A 202 -23.52 -11.20 14.43
N LEU A 203 -22.70 -10.29 13.91
CA LEU A 203 -23.08 -8.89 13.67
C LEU A 203 -23.92 -8.74 12.39
N PHE A 204 -23.54 -9.44 11.32
CA PHE A 204 -24.27 -9.42 10.05
C PHE A 204 -25.32 -10.52 10.01
N ALA A 205 -26.34 -10.38 10.86
CA ALA A 205 -27.44 -11.32 10.98
C ALA A 205 -28.80 -10.64 11.03
N ARG A 206 -29.83 -11.30 10.48
CA ARG A 206 -31.20 -10.79 10.44
C ARG A 206 -32.21 -11.88 10.81
N LEU A 207 -33.39 -11.43 11.23
CA LEU A 207 -34.54 -12.32 11.42
C LEU A 207 -35.08 -12.78 10.07
N VAL A 208 -35.10 -14.10 9.88
CA VAL A 208 -35.77 -14.78 8.77
C VAL A 208 -36.81 -15.71 9.40
N GLY A 209 -38.08 -15.32 9.30
CA GLY A 209 -39.15 -15.95 10.06
C GLY A 209 -38.88 -15.87 11.57
N PRO A 210 -38.94 -16.99 12.32
CA PRO A 210 -38.71 -17.01 13.76
C PRO A 210 -37.23 -17.12 14.15
N THR A 211 -36.31 -17.19 13.18
CA THR A 211 -34.89 -17.51 13.43
C THR A 211 -33.95 -16.38 13.05
N GLN A 212 -32.95 -16.13 13.89
CA GLN A 212 -31.85 -15.23 13.59
C GLN A 212 -30.82 -15.96 12.72
N ASN A 213 -30.59 -15.47 11.51
CA ASN A 213 -29.69 -16.08 10.54
C ASN A 213 -28.66 -15.07 10.06
N VAL A 214 -27.42 -15.53 9.89
CA VAL A 214 -26.37 -14.75 9.22
C VAL A 214 -26.83 -14.43 7.78
N LEU A 215 -26.45 -13.25 7.28
CA LEU A 215 -26.75 -12.89 5.89
C LEU A 215 -26.13 -13.92 4.94
N SER A 216 -26.85 -14.32 3.90
CA SER A 216 -26.30 -15.26 2.92
C SER A 216 -25.47 -14.53 1.86
N ASN A 217 -24.49 -15.24 1.27
CA ASN A 217 -23.71 -14.73 0.14
C ASN A 217 -24.58 -14.22 -1.02
N HIS A 218 -25.66 -14.95 -1.33
CA HIS A 218 -26.61 -14.56 -2.37
C HIS A 218 -27.35 -13.26 -2.00
N TYR A 219 -27.79 -13.13 -0.74
CA TYR A 219 -28.45 -11.92 -0.28
C TYR A 219 -27.53 -10.71 -0.36
N VAL A 220 -26.29 -10.82 0.10
CA VAL A 220 -25.29 -9.74 -0.03
C VAL A 220 -25.11 -9.30 -1.49
N ARG A 221 -24.95 -10.25 -2.42
CA ARG A 221 -24.82 -9.92 -3.85
C ARG A 221 -26.05 -9.19 -4.39
N LYS A 222 -27.25 -9.63 -4.01
CA LYS A 222 -28.51 -8.97 -4.37
C LYS A 222 -28.53 -7.51 -3.91
N LEU A 223 -28.10 -7.24 -2.66
CA LEU A 223 -28.04 -5.89 -2.11
C LEU A 223 -27.08 -4.99 -2.90
N LEU A 224 -25.87 -5.47 -3.19
CA LEU A 224 -24.87 -4.71 -3.96
C LEU A 224 -25.34 -4.40 -5.39
N ILE A 225 -26.00 -5.35 -6.05
CA ILE A 225 -26.60 -5.14 -7.39
C ILE A 225 -27.72 -4.09 -7.30
N GLY A 226 -28.56 -4.14 -6.26
CA GLY A 226 -29.62 -3.18 -6.03
C GLY A 226 -29.09 -1.75 -5.89
N ILE A 227 -28.03 -1.56 -5.10
CA ILE A 227 -27.37 -0.26 -4.93
C ILE A 227 -26.81 0.25 -6.26
N ALA A 228 -26.05 -0.59 -6.98
CA ALA A 228 -25.46 -0.20 -8.26
C ALA A 228 -26.54 0.22 -9.29
N SER A 229 -27.66 -0.50 -9.30
CA SER A 229 -28.81 -0.19 -10.16
C SER A 229 -29.47 1.13 -9.76
N HIS A 230 -29.59 1.43 -8.46
CA HIS A 230 -30.12 2.70 -7.98
C HIS A 230 -29.21 3.87 -8.37
N ALA A 231 -27.90 3.69 -8.24
CA ALA A 231 -26.90 4.68 -8.60
C ALA A 231 -26.86 4.99 -10.11
N GLY A 232 -27.44 4.13 -10.96
CA GLY A 232 -27.44 4.31 -12.42
C GLY A 232 -26.04 4.23 -13.05
N LEU A 233 -25.12 3.53 -12.38
CA LEU A 233 -23.73 3.46 -12.80
C LEU A 233 -23.62 2.61 -14.07
N SER A 234 -23.00 3.18 -15.10
CA SER A 234 -22.72 2.50 -16.36
C SER A 234 -21.30 2.80 -16.84
N ASP A 235 -20.68 1.81 -17.46
CA ASP A 235 -19.37 1.92 -18.11
C ASP A 235 -19.53 1.47 -19.57
N GLY A 236 -19.21 2.34 -20.53
CA GLY A 236 -19.42 2.08 -21.96
C GLY A 236 -20.86 1.73 -22.34
N GLY A 237 -21.86 2.26 -21.61
CA GLY A 237 -23.28 1.96 -21.82
C GLY A 237 -23.77 0.65 -21.17
N MET A 238 -22.90 -0.10 -20.49
CA MET A 238 -23.26 -1.31 -19.78
C MET A 238 -23.40 -1.05 -18.27
N PRO A 239 -24.44 -1.58 -17.59
CA PRO A 239 -24.58 -1.43 -16.14
C PRO A 239 -23.38 -1.99 -15.38
N VAL A 240 -22.86 -1.19 -14.44
CA VAL A 240 -21.75 -1.59 -13.59
C VAL A 240 -22.25 -2.53 -12.49
N THR A 241 -21.56 -3.64 -12.28
CA THR A 241 -21.85 -4.58 -11.18
C THR A 241 -20.72 -4.57 -10.16
N PHE A 242 -21.05 -4.33 -8.90
CA PHE A 242 -20.11 -4.42 -7.78
C PHE A 242 -20.15 -5.81 -7.14
N THR A 243 -18.96 -6.39 -6.96
CA THR A 243 -18.78 -7.61 -6.16
C THR A 243 -18.04 -7.27 -4.87
N PRO A 244 -18.16 -8.10 -3.80
CA PRO A 244 -17.36 -7.91 -2.59
C PRO A 244 -15.86 -7.87 -2.86
N HIS A 245 -15.40 -8.62 -3.87
CA HIS A 245 -14.01 -8.62 -4.28
C HIS A 245 -13.58 -7.24 -4.80
N ASP A 246 -14.43 -6.51 -5.51
CA ASP A 246 -14.10 -5.17 -6.04
C ASP A 246 -13.77 -4.18 -4.90
N PHE A 247 -14.52 -4.19 -3.79
CA PHE A 247 -14.20 -3.39 -2.60
C PHE A 247 -12.83 -3.72 -2.03
N ARG A 248 -12.48 -5.01 -1.97
CA ARG A 248 -11.15 -5.43 -1.56
C ARG A 248 -10.08 -4.88 -2.50
N ARG A 249 -10.24 -5.00 -3.82
CA ARG A 249 -9.28 -4.43 -4.80
C ARG A 249 -9.06 -2.94 -4.55
N LEU A 250 -10.15 -2.19 -4.38
CA LEU A 250 -10.15 -0.75 -4.16
C LEU A 250 -9.44 -0.37 -2.86
N PHE A 251 -9.74 -1.08 -1.77
CA PHE A 251 -9.07 -0.91 -0.47
C PHE A 251 -7.56 -1.12 -0.59
N VAL A 252 -7.11 -2.17 -1.30
CA VAL A 252 -5.67 -2.39 -1.54
C VAL A 252 -5.06 -1.24 -2.33
N THR A 253 -5.71 -0.82 -3.42
CA THR A 253 -5.22 0.28 -4.25
C THR A 253 -5.11 1.59 -3.46
N GLU A 254 -6.06 1.90 -2.57
CA GLU A 254 -6.03 3.08 -1.69
C GLU A 254 -4.86 3.02 -0.67
N LEU A 255 -4.65 1.87 -0.04
CA LEU A 255 -3.54 1.71 0.92
C LEU A 255 -2.17 1.80 0.24
N VAL A 256 -2.03 1.19 -0.94
CA VAL A 256 -0.80 1.30 -1.73
C VAL A 256 -0.59 2.75 -2.19
N GLY A 257 -1.65 3.41 -2.66
CA GLY A 257 -1.62 4.82 -3.08
C GLY A 257 -1.25 5.79 -1.97
N SER A 258 -1.57 5.46 -0.71
CA SER A 258 -1.16 6.24 0.47
C SER A 258 0.26 5.91 0.98
N ASN A 259 1.07 5.18 0.19
CA ASN A 259 2.44 4.76 0.49
C ASN A 259 2.55 3.80 1.70
N LEU A 260 1.50 3.05 2.04
CA LEU A 260 1.63 1.99 3.03
C LEU A 260 2.51 0.86 2.45
N PRO A 261 3.57 0.39 3.16
CA PRO A 261 4.44 -0.64 2.63
C PRO A 261 3.69 -1.91 2.25
N LEU A 262 4.02 -2.50 1.09
CA LEU A 262 3.27 -3.64 0.52
C LEU A 262 3.16 -4.84 1.48
N HIS A 263 4.19 -5.10 2.29
CA HIS A 263 4.14 -6.17 3.28
C HIS A 263 3.12 -5.91 4.40
N ILE A 264 2.95 -4.65 4.83
CA ILE A 264 1.92 -4.28 5.81
C ILE A 264 0.53 -4.43 5.20
N VAL A 265 0.34 -3.98 3.96
CA VAL A 265 -0.91 -4.17 3.20
C VAL A 265 -1.23 -5.67 3.09
N SER A 266 -0.24 -6.49 2.75
CA SER A 266 -0.36 -7.95 2.67
C SER A 266 -0.81 -8.57 3.99
N THR A 267 -0.23 -8.13 5.12
CA THR A 267 -0.61 -8.57 6.46
C THR A 267 -2.04 -8.17 6.83
N LEU A 268 -2.45 -6.93 6.55
CA LEU A 268 -3.83 -6.45 6.78
C LEU A 268 -4.87 -7.24 5.98
N LEU A 269 -4.49 -7.74 4.81
CA LEU A 269 -5.33 -8.56 3.95
C LEU A 269 -5.29 -10.05 4.30
N GLY A 270 -4.32 -10.51 5.10
CA GLY A 270 -4.10 -11.93 5.38
C GLY A 270 -3.67 -12.71 4.13
N HIS A 271 -2.78 -12.12 3.31
CA HIS A 271 -2.17 -12.77 2.17
C HIS A 271 -0.88 -13.50 2.60
N LEU A 272 -0.78 -14.79 2.29
CA LEU A 272 0.40 -15.63 2.58
C LEU A 272 1.60 -15.28 1.68
N ASP A 273 1.32 -14.83 0.46
CA ASP A 273 2.34 -14.49 -0.53
C ASP A 273 2.17 -13.03 -0.98
N LEU A 274 3.27 -12.27 -0.93
CA LEU A 274 3.35 -10.89 -1.39
C LEU A 274 3.02 -10.75 -2.88
N GLU A 275 3.23 -11.80 -3.69
CA GLU A 275 2.85 -11.81 -5.12
C GLU A 275 1.35 -11.54 -5.32
N THR A 276 0.51 -12.08 -4.44
CA THR A 276 -0.95 -11.87 -4.52
C THR A 276 -1.33 -10.41 -4.27
N THR A 277 -0.52 -9.68 -3.50
CA THR A 277 -0.69 -8.24 -3.25
C THR A 277 -0.05 -7.40 -4.37
N ARG A 278 1.01 -7.89 -5.01
CA ARG A 278 1.69 -7.22 -6.12
C ARG A 278 0.79 -7.02 -7.35
N GLY A 279 -0.19 -7.90 -7.58
CA GLY A 279 -1.20 -7.71 -8.62
C GLY A 279 -2.02 -6.42 -8.50
N TYR A 280 -2.08 -5.82 -7.30
CA TYR A 280 -2.79 -4.55 -7.04
C TYR A 280 -1.91 -3.32 -7.15
N THR A 281 -0.59 -3.48 -7.04
CA THR A 281 0.37 -2.44 -7.38
C THR A 281 0.49 -2.41 -8.90
N ALA A 282 -0.40 -1.69 -9.58
CA ALA A 282 -0.04 -1.17 -10.89
C ALA A 282 1.18 -0.26 -10.64
N VAL A 283 2.38 -0.78 -10.84
CA VAL A 283 3.62 -0.03 -10.64
C VAL A 283 3.68 1.00 -11.75
N PHE A 284 3.05 2.16 -11.53
CA PHE A 284 3.31 3.33 -12.35
C PHE A 284 4.77 3.72 -12.08
N PRO A 285 5.64 3.82 -13.11
CA PRO A 285 7.03 4.22 -12.94
C PRO A 285 7.19 5.51 -12.13
N GLU A 286 6.21 6.40 -12.24
CA GLU A 286 6.09 7.64 -11.48
C GLU A 286 6.13 7.43 -9.96
N HIS A 287 5.43 6.43 -9.41
CA HIS A 287 5.42 6.17 -7.96
C HIS A 287 6.78 5.67 -7.47
N VAL A 288 7.49 4.88 -8.29
CA VAL A 288 8.84 4.40 -7.96
C VAL A 288 9.81 5.58 -7.92
N ILE A 289 9.75 6.47 -8.91
CA ILE A 289 10.56 7.69 -8.97
C ILE A 289 10.26 8.57 -7.76
N GLN A 290 8.99 8.88 -7.49
CA GLN A 290 8.59 9.72 -6.35
C GLN A 290 9.02 9.12 -5.00
N ALA A 291 8.82 7.82 -4.80
CA ALA A 291 9.25 7.14 -3.58
C ALA A 291 10.78 7.17 -3.41
N HIS A 292 11.53 7.00 -4.49
CA HIS A 292 12.99 7.10 -4.48
C HIS A 292 13.45 8.53 -4.14
N HIS A 293 12.87 9.55 -4.80
CA HIS A 293 13.16 10.95 -4.50
C HIS A 293 12.87 11.30 -3.03
N ALA A 294 11.71 10.90 -2.51
CA ALA A 294 11.34 11.13 -1.11
C ALA A 294 12.29 10.41 -0.13
N PHE A 295 12.76 9.21 -0.47
CA PHE A 295 13.76 8.49 0.31
C PHE A 295 15.10 9.23 0.35
N ILE A 296 15.59 9.70 -0.80
CA ILE A 296 16.83 10.49 -0.89
C ILE A 296 16.69 11.79 -0.08
N GLU A 297 15.55 12.47 -0.19
CA GLU A 297 15.34 13.75 0.50
C GLU A 297 15.30 13.58 2.03
N ARG A 298 14.61 12.56 2.55
CA ARG A 298 14.64 12.23 3.99
C ARG A 298 16.08 11.98 4.48
N ARG A 299 16.88 11.27 3.68
CA ARG A 299 18.28 10.98 4.01
C ARG A 299 19.14 12.24 4.00
N ARG A 300 18.88 13.19 3.10
CA ARG A 300 19.55 14.50 3.07
C ARG A 300 19.21 15.31 4.32
N GLN A 301 17.94 15.34 4.72
CA GLN A 301 17.49 16.03 5.93
C GLN A 301 18.09 15.46 7.22
N SER A 302 18.31 14.13 7.28
CA SER A 302 18.91 13.48 8.44
C SER A 302 20.44 13.64 8.54
N ARG A 303 21.10 14.20 7.52
CA ARG A 303 22.55 14.38 7.56
C ARG A 303 22.94 15.56 8.45
N PRO A 304 23.99 15.45 9.28
CA PRO A 304 24.52 16.57 10.02
C PRO A 304 24.90 17.72 9.08
N GLY A 305 24.40 18.93 9.32
CA GLY A 305 24.59 20.08 8.43
C GLY A 305 26.06 20.48 8.19
N HIS A 306 27.00 20.05 9.04
CA HIS A 306 28.43 20.33 8.87
C HIS A 306 29.07 19.54 7.72
N GLU A 307 28.46 18.45 7.24
CA GLU A 307 28.96 17.70 6.07
C GLU A 307 28.75 18.44 4.75
N LEU A 308 27.82 19.40 4.71
CA LEU A 308 27.42 20.15 3.51
C LEU A 308 27.78 21.64 3.60
N ARG A 309 28.64 22.03 4.55
CA ARG A 309 29.09 23.43 4.60
C ARG A 309 29.88 23.74 3.33
N ALA A 310 29.67 24.94 2.80
CA ALA A 310 30.56 25.46 1.77
C ALA A 310 31.98 25.55 2.36
N ALA A 311 32.97 25.09 1.61
CA ALA A 311 34.37 25.32 1.96
C ALA A 311 34.63 26.84 1.94
N SER A 312 35.42 27.32 2.90
CA SER A 312 35.80 28.74 2.97
C SER A 312 36.72 29.11 1.80
N SER A 313 36.88 30.42 1.56
CA SER A 313 37.88 30.91 0.59
C SER A 313 39.28 30.40 0.90
N ASP A 314 39.62 30.31 2.18
CA ASP A 314 40.95 29.92 2.65
C ASP A 314 41.18 28.43 2.43
N GLU A 315 40.16 27.59 2.66
CA GLU A 315 40.20 26.15 2.37
C GLU A 315 40.27 25.87 0.87
N TRP A 316 39.57 26.68 0.04
CA TRP A 316 39.71 26.62 -1.41
C TRP A 316 41.11 27.01 -1.87
N GLN A 317 41.68 28.09 -1.31
CA GLN A 317 43.06 28.47 -1.61
C GLN A 317 44.06 27.41 -1.17
N GLU A 318 43.91 26.82 0.02
CA GLU A 318 44.76 25.74 0.49
C GLU A 318 44.68 24.51 -0.42
N PHE A 319 43.46 24.14 -0.84
CA PHE A 319 43.23 23.06 -1.79
C PHE A 319 43.88 23.33 -3.15
N GLU A 320 43.76 24.54 -3.71
CA GLU A 320 44.39 24.91 -4.97
C GLU A 320 45.92 24.95 -4.86
N GLN A 321 46.46 25.56 -3.79
CA GLN A 321 47.90 25.62 -3.53
C GLN A 321 48.52 24.24 -3.34
N HIS A 322 47.78 23.29 -2.75
CA HIS A 322 48.22 21.91 -2.56
C HIS A 322 48.62 21.23 -3.88
N PHE A 323 47.91 21.50 -4.99
CA PHE A 323 48.27 20.97 -6.31
C PHE A 323 49.40 21.75 -6.97
N LEU A 324 49.47 23.08 -6.77
CA LEU A 324 50.51 23.93 -7.34
C LEU A 324 51.91 23.64 -6.75
N LEU A 325 51.99 23.36 -5.44
CA LEU A 325 53.25 23.06 -4.74
C LEU A 325 53.80 21.66 -5.05
N ARG A 326 53.10 20.86 -5.86
CA ARG A 326 53.44 19.45 -6.14
C ARG A 326 54.09 19.20 -7.49
N ARG A 327 54.54 20.27 -8.16
CA ARG A 327 55.50 20.15 -9.25
C ARG A 327 56.87 19.81 -8.67
N VAL A 328 57.36 18.62 -8.97
CA VAL A 328 58.65 18.09 -8.52
C VAL A 328 59.59 17.93 -9.70
N ALA A 329 60.87 17.68 -9.42
CA ALA A 329 61.94 17.62 -10.42
C ALA A 329 61.68 16.72 -11.64
N LEU A 330 60.85 15.68 -11.50
CA LEU A 330 60.57 14.69 -12.54
C LEU A 330 59.15 14.78 -13.13
N GLY A 331 58.30 15.69 -12.63
CA GLY A 331 56.90 15.80 -13.05
C GLY A 331 55.97 16.26 -11.92
N THR A 332 54.78 15.69 -11.85
CA THR A 332 53.72 16.15 -10.93
C THR A 332 53.31 15.04 -9.95
N CYS A 333 53.18 15.38 -8.67
CA CYS A 333 52.73 14.46 -7.63
C CYS A 333 51.19 14.51 -7.47
N HIS A 334 50.49 13.45 -7.90
CA HIS A 334 49.02 13.31 -7.85
C HIS A 334 48.50 12.69 -6.55
N ARG A 335 49.26 12.85 -5.47
CA ARG A 335 48.83 12.31 -4.18
C ARG A 335 47.56 13.05 -3.71
N PRO A 336 46.61 12.38 -3.03
CA PRO A 336 45.38 13.04 -2.53
C PRO A 336 45.64 14.22 -1.59
N TYR A 337 44.66 15.12 -1.51
CA TYR A 337 44.61 16.21 -0.53
C TYR A 337 44.71 15.67 0.91
N ALA A 338 45.32 16.46 1.81
CA ALA A 338 45.53 16.12 3.23
C ALA A 338 46.32 14.83 3.53
N THR A 339 47.17 14.33 2.62
CA THR A 339 48.05 13.18 2.90
C THR A 339 49.55 13.55 2.90
N PRO A 340 50.26 13.46 4.06
CA PRO A 340 51.65 13.92 4.20
C PRO A 340 52.67 12.95 3.59
N CYS A 341 53.81 13.45 3.08
CA CYS A 341 54.89 12.65 2.50
C CYS A 341 56.04 12.45 3.48
N VAL A 342 56.37 11.19 3.77
CA VAL A 342 57.52 10.82 4.62
C VAL A 342 58.82 10.67 3.84
N HIS A 343 58.78 10.77 2.50
CA HIS A 343 59.89 10.52 1.59
C HIS A 343 60.13 11.71 0.67
N GLU A 344 60.08 12.93 1.22
CA GLU A 344 60.43 14.14 0.49
C GLU A 344 61.74 13.89 -0.28
N HIS A 345 61.68 14.04 -1.60
CA HIS A 345 62.77 13.81 -2.57
C HIS A 345 63.01 12.37 -3.12
N ALA A 346 62.32 11.32 -2.68
CA ALA A 346 62.45 9.95 -3.27
C ALA A 346 61.38 9.64 -4.35
N CYS A 347 61.10 10.59 -5.24
CA CYS A 347 59.92 10.53 -6.12
C CYS A 347 59.97 9.42 -7.18
N VAL A 348 61.16 8.95 -7.59
CA VAL A 348 61.33 7.91 -8.63
C VAL A 348 60.57 6.63 -8.28
N LYS A 349 60.53 6.26 -6.99
CA LYS A 349 59.82 5.06 -6.50
C LYS A 349 58.32 5.32 -6.21
N CYS A 350 57.89 6.57 -6.17
CA CYS A 350 56.57 6.95 -5.67
C CYS A 350 55.46 6.69 -6.70
N ARG A 351 54.48 5.83 -6.38
CA ARG A 351 53.34 5.53 -7.28
C ARG A 351 52.49 6.75 -7.67
N PHE A 352 52.54 7.83 -6.89
CA PHE A 352 51.77 9.05 -7.16
C PHE A 352 52.50 10.04 -8.06
N LEU A 353 53.77 9.79 -8.41
CA LEU A 353 54.49 10.60 -9.38
C LEU A 353 53.98 10.24 -10.79
N GLN A 354 53.35 11.21 -11.45
CA GLN A 354 53.20 11.23 -12.89
C GLN A 354 54.43 11.91 -13.47
N VAL A 355 55.16 11.16 -14.28
CA VAL A 355 56.42 11.61 -14.85
C VAL A 355 56.14 12.51 -16.06
N ASP A 356 56.83 13.65 -16.15
CA ASP A 356 56.72 14.57 -17.28
C ASP A 356 57.66 14.09 -18.41
N PRO A 357 57.16 13.76 -19.61
CA PRO A 357 58.00 13.35 -20.74
C PRO A 357 59.12 14.35 -21.09
N ALA A 358 58.92 15.64 -20.81
CA ALA A 358 59.95 16.66 -21.04
C ALA A 358 61.18 16.51 -20.11
N GLN A 359 61.07 15.72 -19.04
CA GLN A 359 62.16 15.44 -18.10
C GLN A 359 62.93 14.14 -18.42
N ALA A 360 62.71 13.53 -19.60
CA ALA A 360 63.37 12.28 -20.00
C ALA A 360 64.90 12.33 -19.83
N GLY A 361 65.54 13.41 -20.29
CA GLY A 361 66.99 13.59 -20.15
C GLY A 361 67.46 13.57 -18.69
N ARG A 362 66.66 14.10 -17.76
CA ARG A 362 66.99 14.05 -16.32
C ARG A 362 66.94 12.62 -15.77
N VAL A 363 66.02 11.77 -16.25
CA VAL A 363 65.98 10.36 -15.85
C VAL A 363 67.17 9.60 -16.44
N GLU A 364 67.61 9.93 -17.66
CA GLU A 364 68.82 9.38 -18.26
C GLU A 364 70.07 9.77 -17.45
N ASP A 365 70.22 11.05 -17.08
CA ASP A 365 71.31 11.53 -16.23
C ASP A 365 71.34 10.79 -14.88
N MET A 366 70.17 10.65 -14.24
CA MET A 366 70.05 9.90 -12.98
C MET A 366 70.41 8.42 -13.14
N THR A 367 70.08 7.82 -14.30
CA THR A 367 70.40 6.42 -14.61
C THR A 367 71.91 6.24 -14.79
N ALA A 368 72.54 7.10 -15.58
CA ALA A 368 73.98 7.06 -15.80
C ALA A 368 74.77 7.28 -14.49
N ASN A 369 74.30 8.21 -13.64
CA ASN A 369 74.89 8.44 -12.32
C ASN A 369 74.78 7.20 -11.42
N ALA A 370 73.60 6.58 -11.37
CA ALA A 370 73.38 5.38 -10.57
C ALA A 370 74.19 4.17 -11.07
N GLU A 371 74.39 4.03 -12.39
CA GLU A 371 75.25 2.99 -12.97
C GLU A 371 76.73 3.21 -12.60
N ALA A 372 77.24 4.44 -12.72
CA ALA A 372 78.61 4.77 -12.31
C ALA A 372 78.85 4.51 -10.80
N ARG A 373 77.88 4.86 -9.96
CA ARG A 373 77.94 4.59 -8.51
C ARG A 373 77.86 3.10 -8.19
N LEU A 374 77.11 2.34 -8.98
CA LEU A 374 77.01 0.89 -8.81
C LEU A 374 78.35 0.20 -9.10
N ASP A 375 79.05 0.65 -10.14
CA ASP A 375 80.38 0.13 -10.46
C ASP A 375 81.40 0.44 -9.36
N GLU A 376 81.38 1.66 -8.83
CA GLU A 376 82.22 2.05 -7.68
C GLU A 376 81.92 1.20 -6.43
N ALA A 377 80.63 1.03 -6.09
CA ALA A 377 80.20 0.24 -4.94
C ALA A 377 80.58 -1.25 -5.08
N ARG A 378 80.56 -1.79 -6.31
CA ARG A 378 81.02 -3.16 -6.61
C ARG A 378 82.53 -3.32 -6.43
N GLN A 379 83.32 -2.36 -6.90
CA GLN A 379 84.78 -2.38 -6.74
C GLN A 379 85.19 -2.35 -5.26
N HIS A 380 84.49 -1.58 -4.43
CA HIS A 380 84.75 -1.44 -3.00
C HIS A 380 83.99 -2.44 -2.11
N GLN A 381 83.22 -3.35 -2.72
CA GLN A 381 82.42 -4.38 -2.04
C GLN A 381 81.41 -3.83 -1.01
N TRP A 382 80.82 -2.66 -1.27
CA TRP A 382 79.76 -2.09 -0.44
C TRP A 382 78.40 -2.74 -0.75
N LEU A 383 78.22 -3.98 -0.30
CA LEU A 383 77.08 -4.83 -0.68
C LEU A 383 75.70 -4.21 -0.41
N GLY A 384 75.56 -3.41 0.66
CA GLY A 384 74.32 -2.69 0.96
C GLY A 384 73.98 -1.61 -0.06
N GLU A 385 74.99 -0.88 -0.53
CA GLU A 385 74.84 0.17 -1.54
C GLU A 385 74.59 -0.43 -2.93
N VAL A 386 75.28 -1.52 -3.27
CA VAL A 386 75.03 -2.31 -4.49
C VAL A 386 73.54 -2.68 -4.59
N LYS A 387 72.97 -3.26 -3.53
CA LYS A 387 71.55 -3.65 -3.50
C LYS A 387 70.61 -2.45 -3.67
N ALA A 388 70.91 -1.33 -2.99
CA ALA A 388 70.08 -0.12 -3.07
C ALA A 388 70.12 0.53 -4.46
N LEU A 389 71.29 0.56 -5.11
CA LEU A 389 71.49 1.12 -6.45
C LEU A 389 70.84 0.24 -7.52
N GLU A 390 70.95 -1.09 -7.41
CA GLU A 390 70.26 -2.02 -8.32
C GLU A 390 68.73 -1.82 -8.27
N GLU A 391 68.15 -1.66 -7.07
CA GLU A 391 66.72 -1.37 -6.91
C GLU A 391 66.34 0.00 -7.50
N ASN A 392 67.16 1.03 -7.27
CA ASN A 392 66.94 2.36 -7.84
C ASN A 392 66.95 2.34 -9.38
N LEU A 393 67.86 1.59 -9.99
CA LEU A 393 67.95 1.45 -11.45
C LEU A 393 66.70 0.79 -12.05
N VAL A 394 66.09 -0.18 -11.37
CA VAL A 394 64.81 -0.78 -11.80
C VAL A 394 63.73 0.29 -11.89
N HIS A 395 63.62 1.16 -10.88
CA HIS A 395 62.62 2.22 -10.88
C HIS A 395 62.90 3.32 -11.91
N LEU A 396 64.17 3.70 -12.11
CA LEU A 396 64.56 4.68 -13.13
C LEU A 396 64.22 4.20 -14.54
N ARG A 397 64.56 2.93 -14.86
CA ARG A 397 64.23 2.31 -16.16
C ARG A 397 62.72 2.27 -16.39
N ARG A 398 61.95 1.88 -15.37
CA ARG A 398 60.48 1.91 -15.43
C ARG A 398 59.94 3.31 -15.73
N ARG A 399 60.50 4.37 -15.12
CA ARG A 399 60.05 5.75 -15.38
C ARG A 399 60.36 6.19 -16.80
N ARG A 400 61.52 5.81 -17.33
CA ARG A 400 61.88 6.04 -18.73
C ARG A 400 60.88 5.36 -19.68
N ASP A 401 60.47 4.13 -19.36
CA ASP A 401 59.48 3.39 -20.15
C ASP A 401 58.09 4.07 -20.06
N GLU A 402 57.69 4.57 -18.88
CA GLU A 402 56.46 5.36 -18.70
C GLU A 402 56.47 6.69 -19.49
N MET A 403 57.64 7.31 -19.69
CA MET A 403 57.80 8.54 -20.48
C MET A 403 57.78 8.29 -22.00
N THR A 404 58.22 7.11 -22.44
CA THR A 404 58.34 6.74 -23.87
C THR A 404 57.11 6.00 -24.40
N GLY A 405 56.33 5.37 -23.52
CA GLY A 405 55.04 4.77 -23.85
C GLY A 405 53.94 5.83 -24.04
N SER A 406 53.32 5.87 -25.21
CA SER A 406 52.04 6.58 -25.42
C SER A 406 51.02 6.08 -24.38
N PRO A 407 50.21 6.96 -23.74
CA PRO A 407 49.33 6.55 -22.65
C PRO A 407 48.24 5.63 -23.19
N GLY A 408 48.45 4.31 -23.10
CA GLY A 408 47.39 3.33 -23.25
C GLY A 408 46.34 3.54 -22.15
N PRO A 409 45.05 3.35 -22.43
CA PRO A 409 43.98 3.68 -21.50
C PRO A 409 44.17 2.91 -20.19
N VAL A 410 44.05 3.63 -19.07
CA VAL A 410 43.97 3.07 -17.74
C VAL A 410 42.82 2.06 -17.74
N ARG A 411 43.14 0.77 -17.75
CA ARG A 411 42.17 -0.28 -17.45
C ARG A 411 41.82 -0.15 -15.96
N VAL A 412 40.69 0.48 -15.69
CA VAL A 412 39.99 0.34 -14.42
C VAL A 412 39.55 -1.13 -14.37
N ASN A 413 40.30 -1.96 -13.64
CA ASN A 413 39.82 -3.28 -13.26
C ASN A 413 38.60 -3.08 -12.38
N GLY A 414 37.41 -3.23 -12.98
CA GLY A 414 36.17 -3.43 -12.26
C GLY A 414 36.34 -4.62 -11.33
N GLY A 415 36.34 -4.35 -10.02
CA GLY A 415 36.27 -5.36 -9.00
C GLY A 415 34.97 -6.14 -9.18
N GLN A 416 35.10 -7.46 -9.29
CA GLN A 416 34.02 -8.38 -8.98
C GLN A 416 33.64 -8.18 -7.51
N ALA A 417 32.38 -7.84 -7.29
CA ALA A 417 31.57 -8.21 -6.14
C ALA A 417 30.20 -8.58 -6.69
#